data_AF-A0A9P7ESM4-F1
#
_entry.id   AF-A0A9P7ESM4-F1
#
_cell.length_a   1.000
_cell.length_b   1.000
_cell.length_c   1.000
_cell.angle_alpha   90.00
_cell.angle_beta   90.00
_cell.angle_gamma   90.00
#
_symmetry.space_group_name_H-M   'P 1'
#
loop_
_entity.id
_entity.type
_entity.pdbx_description
1 polymer ?
#
loop_
_entity_poly.entity_id
_entity_poly.type
_entity_poly.pdbx_seq_one_letter_code
_entity_poly.pdbx_strand_id
1 'polypeptide(L)'
;MSFDAQAYHDHAASQSNFMASNTLCKQISWQHSANGLIIVDRDEQTPFIGVVTGRVSPFNLKCGTSGDYLKKGALEKAKYQLHLVRPTDKILAHDFDTVIHNLETMQKAAGTTGDHRNMVIRDMTGEMLHVVANIFEPRNVRIPDSPHGRRVPNAPLMDEVTDKWPIAPDHEDDFIHIKYTHEAVPLPVFQDGKAIQPLEINHALEGALVEIYLSIHHWHFSGYDSFQAKMEKVIILHPTASIPGKHHLPEPTEGEGTEEEPPHKRTEKAGEASGSNV
;
A
#
# COMPACT_ATOMS: atom_id res chain seq x y z
N MET A 1 14.79 21.08 -13.55
CA MET A 1 13.75 21.91 -14.22
C MET A 1 12.64 22.14 -13.21
N SER A 2 12.06 23.34 -13.14
CA SER A 2 10.88 23.57 -12.28
C SER A 2 9.69 22.82 -12.85
N PHE A 3 8.90 22.17 -12.00
CA PHE A 3 7.65 21.53 -12.39
C PHE A 3 6.64 22.61 -12.80
N ASP A 4 6.03 22.46 -13.99
CA ASP A 4 5.00 23.36 -14.50
C ASP A 4 3.61 22.74 -14.25
N ALA A 5 2.97 23.20 -13.17
CA ALA A 5 1.68 22.67 -12.74
C ALA A 5 0.55 22.95 -13.75
N GLN A 6 0.61 24.08 -14.48
CA GLN A 6 -0.40 24.42 -15.47
C GLN A 6 -0.28 23.52 -16.70
N ALA A 7 0.92 23.39 -17.26
CA ALA A 7 1.15 22.52 -18.41
C ALA A 7 0.80 21.06 -18.09
N TYR A 8 1.10 20.61 -16.87
CA TYR A 8 0.71 19.28 -16.41
C TYR A 8 -0.82 19.14 -16.27
N HIS A 9 -1.50 20.10 -15.64
CA HIS A 9 -2.97 20.11 -15.55
C HIS A 9 -3.62 20.02 -16.93
N ASP A 10 -3.19 20.84 -17.89
CA ASP A 10 -3.74 20.86 -19.25
C ASP A 10 -3.56 19.49 -19.94
N HIS A 11 -2.41 18.84 -19.71
CA HIS A 11 -2.17 17.48 -20.20
C HIS A 11 -3.09 16.46 -19.51
N ALA A 12 -3.16 16.45 -18.18
CA ALA A 12 -3.99 15.52 -17.42
C ALA A 12 -5.48 15.68 -17.76
N ALA A 13 -5.97 16.92 -17.85
CA ALA A 13 -7.35 17.24 -18.21
C ALA A 13 -7.75 16.80 -19.63
N SER A 14 -6.78 16.57 -20.51
CA SER A 14 -7.01 16.00 -21.84
C SER A 14 -7.23 14.48 -21.83
N GLN A 15 -6.86 13.80 -20.73
CA GLN A 15 -7.03 12.36 -20.59
C GLN A 15 -8.48 12.01 -20.22
N SER A 16 -9.06 11.01 -20.89
CA SER A 16 -10.43 10.56 -20.65
C SER A 16 -10.64 9.98 -19.25
N ASN A 17 -9.57 9.49 -18.63
CA ASN A 17 -9.57 8.86 -17.32
C ASN A 17 -9.11 9.79 -16.19
N PHE A 18 -9.03 11.10 -16.42
CA PHE A 18 -8.67 12.06 -15.38
C PHE A 18 -9.78 12.22 -14.34
N MET A 19 -9.44 11.93 -13.08
CA MET A 19 -10.43 11.82 -12.01
C MET A 19 -11.05 13.17 -11.58
N ALA A 20 -10.42 14.29 -11.93
CA ALA A 20 -10.99 15.62 -11.70
C ALA A 20 -11.93 16.08 -12.83
N SER A 21 -12.18 15.25 -13.86
CA SER A 21 -13.10 15.60 -14.93
C SER A 21 -14.55 15.72 -14.44
N ASN A 22 -15.22 16.82 -14.82
CA ASN A 22 -16.64 17.05 -14.52
C ASN A 22 -17.58 16.07 -15.26
N THR A 23 -17.09 15.36 -16.28
CA THR A 23 -17.88 14.37 -17.04
C THR A 23 -17.63 12.94 -16.57
N LEU A 24 -16.68 12.72 -15.66
CA LEU A 24 -16.23 11.40 -15.24
C LEU A 24 -17.39 10.48 -14.82
N CYS A 25 -18.28 10.94 -13.94
CA CYS A 25 -19.40 10.14 -13.45
C CYS A 25 -20.39 9.71 -14.56
N LYS A 26 -20.37 10.35 -15.73
CA LYS A 26 -21.18 9.95 -16.89
C LYS A 26 -20.50 8.86 -17.72
N GLN A 27 -19.17 8.78 -17.68
CA GLN A 27 -18.34 7.87 -18.46
C GLN A 27 -18.16 6.51 -17.79
N ILE A 28 -18.40 6.44 -16.48
CA ILE A 28 -18.20 5.20 -15.71
C ILE A 28 -19.52 4.57 -15.26
N SER A 29 -19.43 3.31 -14.85
CA SER A 29 -20.51 2.60 -14.16
C SER A 29 -19.95 1.57 -13.17
N TRP A 30 -20.73 1.23 -12.16
CA TRP A 30 -20.44 0.12 -11.25
C TRP A 30 -20.89 -1.20 -11.88
N GLN A 31 -20.03 -2.22 -11.83
CA GLN A 31 -20.31 -3.55 -12.33
C GLN A 31 -19.92 -4.61 -11.31
N HIS A 32 -20.68 -5.70 -11.24
CA HIS A 32 -20.34 -6.85 -10.41
C HIS A 32 -19.07 -7.54 -10.91
N SER A 33 -18.16 -7.82 -9.98
CA SER A 33 -17.00 -8.68 -10.17
C SER A 33 -17.12 -9.93 -9.28
N ALA A 34 -16.15 -10.85 -9.37
CA ALA A 34 -16.15 -12.07 -8.55
C ALA A 34 -16.20 -11.79 -7.04
N ASN A 35 -15.66 -10.65 -6.60
CA ASN A 35 -15.48 -10.34 -5.19
C ASN A 35 -16.22 -9.08 -4.72
N GLY A 36 -17.00 -8.39 -5.55
CA GLY A 36 -17.64 -7.14 -5.15
C GLY A 36 -18.15 -6.32 -6.33
N LEU A 37 -18.10 -5.00 -6.22
CA LEU A 37 -18.31 -4.09 -7.34
C LEU A 37 -16.98 -3.45 -7.76
N ILE A 38 -16.82 -3.22 -9.06
CA ILE A 38 -15.70 -2.45 -9.63
C ILE A 38 -16.26 -1.34 -10.50
N ILE A 39 -15.47 -0.27 -10.67
CA ILE A 39 -15.77 0.75 -11.67
C ILE A 39 -15.26 0.30 -13.03
N VAL A 40 -16.12 0.39 -14.04
CA VAL A 40 -15.80 0.12 -15.44
C VAL A 40 -16.07 1.34 -16.30
N ASP A 41 -15.31 1.46 -17.39
CA ASP A 41 -15.63 2.39 -18.47
C ASP A 41 -16.94 1.93 -19.14
N ARG A 42 -17.88 2.85 -19.29
CA ARG A 42 -19.22 2.54 -19.80
C ARG A 42 -19.20 2.17 -21.27
N ASP A 43 -18.32 2.76 -22.06
CA ASP A 43 -18.26 2.54 -23.50
C ASP A 43 -17.45 1.29 -23.81
N GLU A 44 -16.33 1.09 -23.12
CA GLU A 44 -15.43 -0.06 -23.36
C GLU A 44 -15.81 -1.32 -22.59
N GLN A 45 -16.59 -1.20 -21.51
CA GLN A 45 -16.93 -2.31 -20.60
C GLN A 45 -15.68 -2.99 -20.00
N THR A 46 -14.62 -2.21 -19.78
CA THR A 46 -13.35 -2.64 -19.19
C THR A 46 -13.15 -1.99 -17.81
N PRO A 47 -12.38 -2.60 -16.90
CA PRO A 47 -12.02 -1.98 -15.63
C PRO A 47 -11.44 -0.58 -15.83
N PHE A 48 -12.05 0.43 -15.21
CA PHE A 48 -11.64 1.81 -15.35
C PHE A 48 -10.41 2.09 -14.48
N ILE A 49 -9.35 2.61 -15.11
CA ILE A 49 -8.13 3.04 -14.41
C ILE A 49 -8.08 4.56 -14.40
N GLY A 50 -8.43 5.16 -13.27
CA GLY A 50 -8.46 6.61 -13.08
C GLY A 50 -7.08 7.20 -12.77
N VAL A 51 -6.87 8.44 -13.16
CA VAL A 51 -5.65 9.22 -12.86
C VAL A 51 -5.94 10.31 -11.84
N VAL A 52 -5.21 10.29 -10.72
CA VAL A 52 -5.29 11.30 -9.64
C VAL A 52 -3.93 11.94 -9.42
N THR A 53 -3.91 13.26 -9.24
CA THR A 53 -2.72 13.99 -8.80
C THR A 53 -2.88 14.38 -7.35
N GLY A 54 -1.88 14.11 -6.52
CA GLY A 54 -1.91 14.43 -5.09
C GLY A 54 -0.51 14.54 -4.51
N ARG A 55 -0.41 15.10 -3.31
CA ARG A 55 0.85 15.09 -2.56
C ARG A 55 0.82 13.91 -1.60
N VAL A 56 1.88 13.10 -1.56
CA VAL A 56 1.97 12.01 -0.60
C VAL A 56 2.13 12.57 0.80
N SER A 57 1.27 12.14 1.72
CA SER A 57 1.42 12.47 3.14
C SER A 57 2.70 11.83 3.70
N PRO A 58 3.53 12.57 4.44
CA PRO A 58 4.67 11.97 5.14
C PRO A 58 4.21 11.04 6.28
N PHE A 59 2.94 11.15 6.70
CA PHE A 59 2.35 10.31 7.73
C PHE A 59 1.66 9.10 7.08
N ASN A 60 1.91 7.90 7.62
CA ASN A 60 1.33 6.64 7.16
C ASN A 60 1.75 6.22 5.73
N LEU A 61 2.99 6.51 5.34
CA LEU A 61 3.61 5.96 4.14
C LEU A 61 4.22 4.58 4.46
N LYS A 62 3.64 3.54 3.88
CA LYS A 62 4.03 2.13 4.07
C LYS A 62 4.18 1.46 2.71
N CYS A 63 5.09 1.96 1.89
CA CYS A 63 5.38 1.48 0.54
C CYS A 63 6.73 0.75 0.42
N GLY A 64 7.35 0.38 1.55
CA GLY A 64 8.54 -0.46 1.57
C GLY A 64 8.22 -1.92 1.22
N THR A 65 9.24 -2.77 1.20
CA THR A 65 9.14 -4.17 0.72
C THR A 65 8.29 -5.10 1.59
N SER A 66 8.04 -4.69 2.84
CA SER A 66 7.11 -5.36 3.77
C SER A 66 5.81 -4.58 3.96
N GLY A 67 5.68 -3.39 3.35
CA GLY A 67 4.47 -2.57 3.37
C GLY A 67 3.99 -2.24 4.79
N ASP A 68 2.73 -2.55 5.03
CA ASP A 68 2.08 -2.43 6.34
C ASP A 68 2.19 -3.66 7.24
N TYR A 69 3.02 -4.63 6.88
CA TYR A 69 3.28 -5.77 7.73
C TYR A 69 3.83 -5.30 9.08
N LEU A 70 3.07 -5.63 10.13
CA LEU A 70 3.48 -5.52 11.51
C LEU A 70 3.49 -6.95 12.07
N LYS A 71 4.31 -7.22 13.11
CA LYS A 71 4.48 -8.54 13.75
C LYS A 71 3.19 -9.27 14.21
N LYS A 72 2.00 -8.67 14.06
CA LYS A 72 0.68 -9.24 14.40
C LYS A 72 -0.16 -9.63 13.18
N GLY A 73 0.28 -9.32 11.96
CA GLY A 73 -0.39 -9.67 10.72
C GLY A 73 0.16 -10.96 10.10
N ALA A 74 -0.32 -11.30 8.90
CA ALA A 74 0.27 -12.34 8.07
C ALA A 74 0.92 -11.66 6.85
N LEU A 75 2.15 -12.06 6.51
CA LEU A 75 2.95 -11.37 5.49
C LEU A 75 2.28 -11.41 4.12
N GLU A 76 1.56 -12.49 3.78
CA GLU A 76 0.83 -12.61 2.50
C GLU A 76 -0.33 -11.62 2.35
N LYS A 77 -0.73 -10.94 3.43
CA LYS A 77 -1.76 -9.89 3.44
C LYS A 77 -1.17 -8.48 3.45
N ALA A 78 0.15 -8.36 3.46
CA ALA A 78 0.84 -7.07 3.47
C ALA A 78 0.48 -6.24 2.23
N LYS A 79 0.31 -4.95 2.46
CA LYS A 79 -0.07 -3.98 1.43
C LYS A 79 0.89 -2.80 1.44
N TYR A 80 1.19 -2.31 0.24
CA TYR A 80 1.60 -0.93 0.09
C TYR A 80 0.43 -0.03 0.49
N GLN A 81 0.70 0.97 1.34
CA GLN A 81 -0.31 1.96 1.74
C GLN A 81 0.30 3.35 1.71
N LEU A 82 -0.44 4.30 1.15
CA LEU A 82 -0.14 5.72 1.25
C LEU A 82 -1.42 6.54 1.31
N HIS A 83 -1.27 7.78 1.77
CA HIS A 83 -2.33 8.77 1.74
C HIS A 83 -1.92 9.91 0.81
N LEU A 84 -2.81 10.28 -0.10
CA LEU A 84 -2.70 11.54 -0.82
C LEU A 84 -3.42 12.64 -0.05
N VAL A 85 -2.74 13.76 0.11
CA VAL A 85 -3.27 15.02 0.62
C VAL A 85 -3.32 16.04 -0.51
N ARG A 86 -4.10 17.10 -0.28
CA ARG A 86 -4.23 18.25 -1.17
C ARG A 86 -2.86 18.85 -1.52
N PRO A 87 -2.52 19.00 -2.82
CA PRO A 87 -1.31 19.70 -3.25
C PRO A 87 -1.26 21.15 -2.77
N THR A 88 -0.05 21.73 -2.68
CA THR A 88 0.14 23.14 -2.33
C THR A 88 -0.06 24.09 -3.52
N ASP A 89 0.15 23.58 -4.74
CA ASP A 89 -0.12 24.33 -5.96
C ASP A 89 -1.63 24.53 -6.15
N LYS A 90 -2.05 25.76 -6.50
CA LYS A 90 -3.47 26.14 -6.51
C LYS A 90 -4.30 25.38 -7.55
N ILE A 91 -3.76 25.12 -8.75
CA ILE A 91 -4.54 24.46 -9.80
C ILE A 91 -4.73 22.98 -9.47
N LEU A 92 -3.65 22.32 -9.04
CA LEU A 92 -3.70 20.91 -8.65
C LEU A 92 -4.47 20.69 -7.34
N ALA A 93 -4.48 21.68 -6.46
CA ALA A 93 -5.29 21.65 -5.27
C ALA A 93 -6.80 21.67 -5.59
N HIS A 94 -7.22 22.48 -6.58
CA HIS A 94 -8.59 22.48 -7.07
C HIS A 94 -8.96 21.15 -7.74
N ASP A 95 -8.05 20.56 -8.52
CA ASP A 95 -8.25 19.24 -9.10
C ASP A 95 -8.45 18.18 -8.00
N PHE A 96 -7.62 18.21 -6.96
CA PHE A 96 -7.75 17.28 -5.83
C PHE A 96 -9.10 17.43 -5.12
N ASP A 97 -9.54 18.66 -4.85
CA ASP A 97 -10.86 18.93 -4.25
C ASP A 97 -11.99 18.34 -5.13
N THR A 98 -11.86 18.46 -6.46
CA THR A 98 -12.80 17.88 -7.44
C THR A 98 -12.75 16.35 -7.45
N VAL A 99 -11.55 15.75 -7.34
CA VAL A 99 -11.38 14.29 -7.21
C VAL A 99 -12.10 13.77 -5.97
N ILE A 100 -11.91 14.40 -4.81
CA ILE A 100 -12.59 13.99 -3.57
C ILE A 100 -14.11 14.06 -3.74
N HIS A 101 -14.63 15.15 -4.31
CA HIS A 101 -16.06 15.28 -4.58
C HIS A 101 -16.61 14.19 -5.53
N ASN A 102 -15.88 13.89 -6.61
CA ASN A 102 -16.24 12.85 -7.56
C ASN A 102 -16.24 11.48 -6.89
N LEU A 103 -15.21 11.14 -6.12
CA LEU A 103 -15.11 9.88 -5.37
C LEU A 103 -16.27 9.72 -4.39
N GLU A 104 -16.61 10.75 -3.63
CA GLU A 104 -17.76 10.69 -2.71
C GLU A 104 -19.09 10.49 -3.44
N THR A 105 -19.24 11.12 -4.61
CA THR A 105 -20.42 10.93 -5.46
C THR A 105 -20.52 9.48 -5.93
N MET A 106 -19.40 8.88 -6.35
CA MET A 106 -19.34 7.46 -6.72
C MET A 106 -19.66 6.54 -5.54
N GLN A 107 -19.12 6.84 -4.35
CA GLN A 107 -19.38 6.08 -3.12
C GLN A 107 -20.87 6.12 -2.75
N LYS A 108 -21.51 7.29 -2.83
CA LYS A 108 -22.96 7.42 -2.59
C LYS A 108 -23.81 6.69 -3.61
N ALA A 109 -23.34 6.57 -4.86
CA ALA A 109 -24.06 5.88 -5.91
C ALA A 109 -24.03 4.34 -5.77
N ALA A 110 -22.94 3.77 -5.25
CA ALA A 110 -22.81 2.32 -5.01
C ALA A 110 -23.13 1.88 -3.57
N GLY A 111 -22.98 2.79 -2.62
CA GLY A 111 -23.20 2.53 -1.20
C GLY A 111 -24.65 2.13 -0.94
N THR A 112 -24.83 1.12 -0.10
CA THR A 112 -26.14 0.62 0.32
C THR A 112 -26.44 1.00 1.77
N THR A 113 -25.41 1.43 2.50
CA THR A 113 -25.44 1.89 3.88
C THR A 113 -25.17 3.40 3.94
N GLY A 114 -25.33 4.01 5.11
CA GLY A 114 -24.88 5.39 5.36
C GLY A 114 -23.42 5.52 5.79
N ASP A 115 -22.69 4.40 5.92
CA ASP A 115 -21.34 4.32 6.47
C ASP A 115 -20.35 3.83 5.41
N HIS A 116 -19.64 4.78 4.81
CA HIS A 116 -18.65 4.51 3.76
C HIS A 116 -17.23 4.64 4.32
N ARG A 117 -16.40 3.60 4.14
CA ARG A 117 -15.07 3.54 4.78
C ARG A 117 -13.92 3.31 3.78
N ASN A 118 -12.70 3.53 4.26
CA ASN A 118 -11.40 3.06 3.72
C ASN A 118 -10.86 3.68 2.43
N MET A 119 -11.58 4.57 1.73
CA MET A 119 -11.09 5.28 0.55
C MET A 119 -10.87 6.77 0.80
N VAL A 120 -11.94 7.55 0.97
CA VAL A 120 -11.85 8.97 1.39
C VAL A 120 -11.86 9.02 2.91
N ILE A 121 -10.80 9.58 3.50
CA ILE A 121 -10.64 9.73 4.95
C ILE A 121 -10.73 11.21 5.31
N ARG A 122 -11.51 11.53 6.33
CA ARG A 122 -11.62 12.88 6.89
C ARG A 122 -11.18 12.87 8.34
N ASP A 123 -10.24 13.73 8.67
CA ASP A 123 -9.81 13.93 10.05
C ASP A 123 -9.57 15.42 10.35
N MET A 124 -8.91 15.72 11.48
CA MET A 124 -8.60 17.09 11.88
C MET A 124 -7.58 17.78 10.95
N THR A 125 -6.83 17.02 10.16
CA THR A 125 -5.79 17.52 9.23
C THR A 125 -6.35 17.82 7.85
N GLY A 126 -7.53 17.30 7.51
CA GLY A 126 -8.25 17.57 6.27
C GLY A 126 -8.81 16.31 5.62
N GLU A 127 -8.99 16.40 4.31
CA GLU A 127 -9.43 15.28 3.48
C GLU A 127 -8.21 14.58 2.86
N MET A 128 -8.22 13.25 2.93
CA MET A 128 -7.17 12.39 2.40
C MET A 128 -7.76 11.29 1.53
N LEU A 129 -7.03 10.93 0.49
CA LEU A 129 -7.33 9.74 -0.31
C LEU A 129 -6.37 8.61 0.10
N HIS A 130 -6.92 7.55 0.67
CA HIS A 130 -6.18 6.36 1.03
C HIS A 130 -6.11 5.41 -0.16
N VAL A 131 -4.88 5.10 -0.58
CA VAL A 131 -4.62 4.26 -1.75
C VAL A 131 -3.72 3.11 -1.32
N VAL A 132 -4.00 1.92 -1.84
CA VAL A 132 -3.36 0.69 -1.37
C VAL A 132 -3.10 -0.28 -2.53
N ALA A 133 -2.09 -1.13 -2.41
CA ALA A 133 -1.86 -2.25 -3.34
C ALA A 133 -1.31 -3.44 -2.56
N ASN A 134 -1.56 -4.66 -3.04
CA ASN A 134 -1.00 -5.85 -2.39
C ASN A 134 0.49 -5.94 -2.72
N ILE A 135 1.29 -6.41 -1.75
CA ILE A 135 2.70 -6.73 -1.99
C ILE A 135 2.82 -8.15 -2.51
N PHE A 136 1.97 -9.04 -2.03
CA PHE A 136 1.95 -10.44 -2.43
C PHE A 136 0.57 -10.78 -2.99
N GLU A 137 0.54 -11.50 -4.11
CA GLU A 137 -0.70 -12.02 -4.68
C GLU A 137 -0.61 -13.56 -4.79
N PRO A 138 -1.73 -14.29 -4.65
CA PRO A 138 -1.71 -15.75 -4.79
C PRO A 138 -1.24 -16.17 -6.17
N ARG A 139 -0.34 -17.14 -6.23
CA ARG A 139 0.11 -17.70 -7.51
C ARG A 139 -1.03 -18.44 -8.20
N ASN A 140 -1.10 -18.30 -9.52
CA ASN A 140 -1.98 -19.13 -10.36
C ASN A 140 -1.64 -20.62 -10.25
N VAL A 141 -0.36 -20.95 -10.07
CA VAL A 141 0.12 -22.32 -9.86
C VAL A 141 1.05 -22.34 -8.65
N ARG A 142 0.71 -23.15 -7.64
CA ARG A 142 1.56 -23.33 -6.46
C ARG A 142 2.86 -24.02 -6.85
N ILE A 143 3.96 -23.54 -6.28
CA ILE A 143 5.26 -24.22 -6.38
C ILE A 143 5.29 -25.24 -5.24
N PRO A 144 5.47 -26.54 -5.51
CA PRO A 144 5.60 -27.53 -4.45
C PRO A 144 6.78 -27.16 -3.56
N ASP A 145 6.54 -27.02 -2.26
CA ASP A 145 7.62 -26.97 -1.29
C ASP A 145 8.37 -28.30 -1.36
N SER A 146 9.70 -28.25 -1.50
CA SER A 146 10.53 -29.44 -1.52
C SER A 146 11.21 -29.56 -0.16
N PRO A 147 10.60 -30.25 0.82
CA PRO A 147 11.15 -30.35 2.16
C PRO A 147 12.53 -31.03 2.20
N HIS A 148 12.99 -31.64 1.10
CA HIS A 148 14.27 -32.37 1.03
C HIS A 148 15.16 -31.89 -0.13
N GLY A 149 14.90 -30.70 -0.68
CA GLY A 149 15.68 -30.15 -1.80
C GLY A 149 15.62 -30.96 -3.10
N ARG A 150 14.79 -32.02 -3.17
CA ARG A 150 14.56 -32.77 -4.41
C ARG A 150 13.55 -32.01 -5.25
N ARG A 151 14.03 -31.41 -6.33
CA ARG A 151 13.18 -30.77 -7.32
C ARG A 151 12.19 -31.79 -7.89
N VAL A 152 10.89 -31.52 -7.75
CA VAL A 152 9.86 -32.31 -8.42
C VAL A 152 10.03 -32.10 -9.93
N PRO A 153 10.19 -33.16 -10.74
CA PRO A 153 10.29 -33.01 -12.19
C PRO A 153 9.09 -32.23 -12.73
N ASN A 154 9.35 -31.24 -13.59
CA ASN A 154 8.34 -30.35 -14.19
C ASN A 154 7.61 -29.39 -13.22
N ALA A 155 8.08 -29.23 -11.98
CA ALA A 155 7.55 -28.17 -11.12
C ALA A 155 7.83 -26.77 -11.70
N PRO A 156 6.89 -25.82 -11.55
CA PRO A 156 7.14 -24.43 -11.89
C PRO A 156 8.36 -23.89 -11.13
N LEU A 157 9.14 -23.03 -11.80
CA LEU A 157 10.24 -22.31 -11.17
C LEU A 157 9.70 -21.09 -10.41
N MET A 158 10.40 -20.73 -9.32
CA MET A 158 10.20 -19.43 -8.67
C MET A 158 10.51 -18.32 -9.68
N ASP A 159 9.65 -17.31 -9.75
CA ASP A 159 9.93 -16.12 -10.56
C ASP A 159 11.08 -15.32 -9.94
N GLU A 160 11.84 -14.63 -10.80
CA GLU A 160 13.05 -13.90 -10.39
C GLU A 160 12.74 -12.78 -9.39
N VAL A 161 11.57 -12.13 -9.51
CA VAL A 161 11.16 -11.02 -8.65
C VAL A 161 10.92 -11.50 -7.22
N THR A 162 10.17 -12.60 -7.06
CA THR A 162 9.92 -13.20 -5.75
C THR A 162 11.19 -13.82 -5.17
N ASP A 163 11.98 -14.53 -5.98
CA ASP A 163 13.21 -15.16 -5.47
C ASP A 163 14.22 -14.15 -4.91
N LYS A 164 14.27 -12.95 -5.51
CA LYS A 164 15.16 -11.85 -5.10
C LYS A 164 14.44 -10.74 -4.32
N TRP A 165 13.22 -10.98 -3.83
CA TRP A 165 12.44 -9.96 -3.16
C TRP A 165 13.18 -9.50 -1.89
N PRO A 166 13.47 -8.19 -1.73
CA PRO A 166 14.24 -7.73 -0.58
C PRO A 166 13.38 -7.75 0.68
N ILE A 167 13.55 -8.75 1.53
CA ILE A 167 12.84 -8.87 2.81
C ILE A 167 13.75 -8.50 3.98
N ALA A 168 13.19 -7.88 5.03
CA ALA A 168 13.93 -7.64 6.26
C ALA A 168 14.27 -8.98 6.94
N PRO A 169 15.42 -9.12 7.62
CA PRO A 169 15.83 -10.38 8.26
C PRO A 169 14.81 -10.92 9.26
N ASP A 170 14.07 -10.05 9.97
CA ASP A 170 13.05 -10.45 10.93
C ASP A 170 11.74 -10.96 10.30
N HIS A 171 11.65 -10.97 8.97
CA HIS A 171 10.51 -11.47 8.20
C HIS A 171 10.91 -12.58 7.21
N GLU A 172 12.17 -13.02 7.23
CA GLU A 172 12.69 -14.00 6.27
C GLU A 172 11.98 -15.36 6.39
N ASP A 173 11.74 -15.85 7.62
CA ASP A 173 11.02 -17.10 7.85
C ASP A 173 9.60 -17.07 7.30
N ASP A 174 8.86 -15.98 7.56
CA ASP A 174 7.51 -15.77 7.03
C ASP A 174 7.54 -15.73 5.50
N PHE A 175 8.53 -15.06 4.92
CA PHE A 175 8.70 -14.95 3.48
C PHE A 175 9.02 -16.30 2.82
N ILE A 176 9.92 -17.08 3.41
CA ILE A 176 10.25 -18.44 2.97
C ILE A 176 8.99 -19.30 2.95
N HIS A 177 8.10 -19.15 3.93
CA HIS A 177 6.85 -19.91 3.97
C HIS A 177 5.90 -19.51 2.84
N ILE A 178 5.73 -18.21 2.57
CA ILE A 178 4.71 -17.75 1.62
C ILE A 178 5.15 -17.77 0.15
N LYS A 179 6.45 -17.65 -0.16
CA LYS A 179 6.93 -17.49 -1.55
C LYS A 179 6.55 -18.62 -2.51
N TYR A 180 6.23 -19.80 -1.98
CA TYR A 180 5.75 -20.96 -2.75
C TYR A 180 4.26 -20.89 -3.13
N THR A 181 3.47 -20.10 -2.40
CA THR A 181 2.02 -19.95 -2.60
C THR A 181 1.64 -18.57 -3.12
N HIS A 182 2.48 -17.57 -2.89
CA HIS A 182 2.29 -16.19 -3.32
C HIS A 182 3.51 -15.71 -4.11
N GLU A 183 3.28 -14.77 -5.02
CA GLU A 183 4.32 -14.05 -5.75
C GLU A 183 4.39 -12.61 -5.29
N ALA A 184 5.60 -12.05 -5.28
CA ALA A 184 5.82 -10.64 -5.00
C ALA A 184 5.37 -9.79 -6.20
N VAL A 185 4.60 -8.75 -5.93
CA VAL A 185 4.07 -7.80 -6.89
C VAL A 185 4.70 -6.44 -6.58
N PRO A 186 5.77 -6.04 -7.28
CA PRO A 186 6.40 -4.74 -7.08
C PRO A 186 5.42 -3.63 -7.44
N LEU A 187 5.33 -2.59 -6.60
CA LEU A 187 4.59 -1.38 -6.95
C LEU A 187 5.33 -0.64 -8.09
N PRO A 188 4.72 -0.43 -9.27
CA PRO A 188 5.38 0.29 -10.35
C PRO A 188 5.49 1.78 -10.02
N VAL A 189 6.68 2.22 -9.59
CA VAL A 189 6.98 3.61 -9.25
C VAL A 189 8.03 4.16 -10.22
N PHE A 190 7.74 5.29 -10.83
CA PHE A 190 8.63 5.92 -11.82
C PHE A 190 8.99 7.35 -11.45
N GLN A 191 10.23 7.73 -11.74
CA GLN A 191 10.72 9.11 -11.69
C GLN A 191 11.54 9.38 -12.95
N ASP A 192 11.21 10.44 -13.68
CA ASP A 192 11.88 10.81 -14.93
C ASP A 192 12.00 9.65 -15.94
N GLY A 193 10.95 8.81 -16.01
CA GLY A 193 10.87 7.63 -16.87
C GLY A 193 11.67 6.41 -16.40
N LYS A 194 12.33 6.49 -15.23
CA LYS A 194 13.09 5.37 -14.64
C LYS A 194 12.31 4.73 -13.50
N ALA A 195 12.34 3.40 -13.45
CA ALA A 195 11.74 2.64 -12.34
C ALA A 195 12.58 2.84 -11.06
N ILE A 196 11.89 3.07 -9.93
CA ILE A 196 12.48 3.15 -8.60
C ILE A 196 12.52 1.75 -7.98
N GLN A 197 13.62 1.40 -7.30
CA GLN A 197 13.76 0.09 -6.67
C GLN A 197 12.85 -0.02 -5.43
N PRO A 198 12.30 -1.22 -5.12
CA PRO A 198 11.40 -1.39 -3.97
C PRO A 198 11.91 -0.84 -2.64
N LEU A 199 13.22 -0.95 -2.38
CA LEU A 199 13.87 -0.43 -1.16
C LEU A 199 13.89 1.11 -1.08
N GLU A 200 13.81 1.79 -2.22
CA GLU A 200 13.92 3.25 -2.33
C GLU A 200 12.55 3.95 -2.37
N ILE A 201 11.46 3.19 -2.60
CA ILE A 201 10.12 3.74 -2.83
C ILE A 201 9.65 4.66 -1.70
N ASN A 202 9.80 4.24 -0.44
CA ASN A 202 9.37 5.06 0.71
C ASN A 202 10.07 6.41 0.72
N HIS A 203 11.38 6.43 0.52
CA HIS A 203 12.16 7.66 0.50
C HIS A 203 11.77 8.55 -0.69
N ALA A 204 11.58 7.95 -1.86
CA ALA A 204 11.22 8.68 -3.08
C ALA A 204 9.81 9.29 -3.02
N LEU A 205 8.86 8.62 -2.36
CA LEU A 205 7.47 9.06 -2.28
C LEU A 205 7.21 10.06 -1.13
N GLU A 206 8.00 10.07 -0.06
CA GLU A 206 7.72 10.89 1.12
C GLU A 206 7.56 12.38 0.78
N GLY A 207 6.34 12.91 0.94
CA GLY A 207 6.02 14.32 0.68
C GLY A 207 5.90 14.71 -0.80
N ALA A 208 6.17 13.78 -1.73
CA ALA A 208 6.31 14.07 -3.15
C ALA A 208 4.97 14.43 -3.79
N LEU A 209 5.00 15.23 -4.85
CA LEU A 209 3.85 15.38 -5.74
C LEU A 209 3.85 14.22 -6.74
N VAL A 210 2.75 13.48 -6.78
CA VAL A 210 2.63 12.26 -7.58
C VAL A 210 1.37 12.26 -8.43
N GLU A 211 1.47 11.56 -9.55
CA GLU A 211 0.34 11.05 -10.33
C GLU A 211 0.15 9.57 -9.98
N ILE A 212 -1.06 9.16 -9.62
CA ILE A 212 -1.41 7.78 -9.33
C ILE A 212 -2.48 7.30 -10.31
N TYR A 213 -2.19 6.17 -10.94
CA TYR A 213 -3.17 5.37 -11.67
C TYR A 213 -3.81 4.39 -10.68
N LEU A 214 -5.13 4.39 -10.59
CA LEU A 214 -5.86 3.56 -9.63
C LEU A 214 -7.13 2.95 -10.20
N SER A 215 -7.48 1.76 -9.71
CA SER A 215 -8.80 1.16 -9.88
C SER A 215 -9.60 1.29 -8.59
N ILE A 216 -10.94 1.29 -8.69
CA ILE A 216 -11.82 1.46 -7.51
C ILE A 216 -12.67 0.21 -7.33
N HIS A 217 -12.66 -0.31 -6.11
CA HIS A 217 -13.38 -1.52 -5.71
C HIS A 217 -14.29 -1.21 -4.52
N HIS A 218 -15.43 -1.90 -4.48
CA HIS A 218 -16.41 -1.80 -3.40
C HIS A 218 -16.83 -3.17 -2.90
N TRP A 219 -16.90 -3.29 -1.58
CA TRP A 219 -17.43 -4.44 -0.87
C TRP A 219 -18.50 -4.01 0.12
N HIS A 220 -19.57 -4.78 0.17
CA HIS A 220 -20.60 -4.63 1.19
C HIS A 220 -20.30 -5.56 2.37
N PHE A 221 -20.28 -5.00 3.58
CA PHE A 221 -20.18 -5.74 4.83
C PHE A 221 -21.42 -5.48 5.69
N SER A 222 -21.61 -6.31 6.73
CA SER A 222 -22.72 -6.11 7.67
C SER A 222 -22.56 -4.77 8.40
N GLY A 223 -23.35 -3.78 7.98
CA GLY A 223 -23.44 -2.46 8.60
C GLY A 223 -22.56 -1.36 7.98
N TYR A 224 -21.72 -1.65 6.98
CA TYR A 224 -20.93 -0.61 6.28
C TYR A 224 -20.54 -1.02 4.86
N ASP A 225 -20.25 -0.04 4.02
CA ASP A 225 -19.66 -0.22 2.70
C ASP A 225 -18.17 0.15 2.73
N SER A 226 -17.32 -0.78 2.29
CA SER A 226 -15.89 -0.54 2.17
C SER A 226 -15.55 -0.20 0.72
N PHE A 227 -14.89 0.93 0.52
CA PHE A 227 -14.34 1.33 -0.77
C PHE A 227 -12.81 1.28 -0.70
N GLN A 228 -12.17 0.89 -1.79
CA GLN A 228 -10.71 0.85 -1.88
C GLN A 228 -10.29 1.43 -3.22
N ALA A 229 -9.39 2.40 -3.18
CA ALA A 229 -8.62 2.80 -4.34
C ALA A 229 -7.37 1.91 -4.40
N LYS A 230 -7.31 1.00 -5.38
CA LYS A 230 -6.17 0.11 -5.61
C LYS A 230 -5.15 0.83 -6.48
N MET A 231 -3.91 0.99 -6.01
CA MET A 231 -2.82 1.56 -6.81
C MET A 231 -2.40 0.57 -7.90
N GLU A 232 -2.28 1.06 -9.13
CA GLU A 232 -1.76 0.31 -10.28
C GLU A 232 -0.38 0.81 -10.69
N LYS A 233 -0.13 2.12 -10.60
CA LYS A 233 1.13 2.76 -10.97
C LYS A 233 1.26 4.13 -10.31
N VAL A 234 2.48 4.53 -9.97
CA VAL A 234 2.81 5.85 -9.42
C VAL A 234 3.89 6.52 -10.27
N ILE A 235 3.69 7.79 -10.61
CA ILE A 235 4.69 8.65 -11.25
C ILE A 235 5.01 9.82 -10.33
N ILE A 236 6.28 9.99 -9.98
CA ILE A 236 6.78 11.13 -9.22
C ILE A 236 6.91 12.31 -10.18
N LEU A 237 6.03 13.30 -10.01
CA LEU A 237 6.00 14.51 -10.82
C LEU A 237 6.99 15.56 -10.28
N HIS A 238 7.04 15.68 -8.96
CA HIS A 238 7.97 16.56 -8.27
C HIS A 238 8.43 15.89 -6.97
N PRO A 239 9.71 15.47 -6.86
CA PRO A 239 10.22 14.90 -5.63
C PRO A 239 10.20 15.98 -4.53
N THR A 240 10.03 15.56 -3.28
CA THR A 240 10.27 16.46 -2.15
C THR A 240 11.72 16.93 -2.21
N ALA A 241 11.96 18.22 -1.95
CA ALA A 241 13.31 18.70 -1.71
C ALA A 241 13.89 17.86 -0.57
N SER A 242 14.83 16.97 -0.88
CA SER A 242 15.48 16.13 0.13
C SER A 242 15.96 17.07 1.22
N ILE A 243 15.50 16.87 2.46
CA ILE A 243 15.98 17.65 3.59
C ILE A 243 17.47 17.30 3.70
N PRO A 244 18.40 18.21 3.37
CA PRO A 244 19.81 17.87 3.40
C PRO A 244 20.17 17.55 4.85
N GLY A 245 20.52 16.30 5.14
CA GLY A 245 21.02 15.88 6.46
C GLY A 245 20.11 15.00 7.32
N LYS A 246 18.96 14.52 6.82
CA LYS A 246 18.18 13.48 7.51
C LYS A 246 18.33 12.11 6.82
N HIS A 247 19.22 11.31 7.40
CA HIS A 247 19.27 9.83 7.37
C HIS A 247 19.93 9.13 6.18
N HIS A 248 21.24 8.96 6.30
CA HIS A 248 21.75 7.59 6.43
C HIS A 248 21.35 7.15 7.84
N LEU A 249 20.32 6.31 7.99
CA LEU A 249 20.23 5.50 9.20
C LEU A 249 21.52 4.68 9.20
N PRO A 250 22.36 4.71 10.26
CA PRO A 250 23.44 3.75 10.35
C PRO A 250 22.81 2.37 10.21
N GLU A 251 23.34 1.56 9.30
CA GLU A 251 23.06 0.12 9.29
C GLU A 251 23.12 -0.38 10.73
N PRO A 252 22.23 -1.30 11.14
CA PRO A 252 22.31 -1.90 12.45
C PRO A 252 23.71 -2.51 12.57
N THR A 253 24.55 -1.84 13.34
CA THR A 253 25.90 -2.31 13.61
C THR A 253 25.69 -3.61 14.35
N GLU A 254 26.12 -4.72 13.74
CA GLU A 254 26.10 -6.03 14.36
C GLU A 254 26.68 -5.88 15.77
N GLY A 255 25.81 -5.97 16.77
CA GLY A 255 26.22 -5.87 18.15
C GLY A 255 27.15 -7.03 18.46
N GLU A 256 28.41 -6.73 18.72
CA GLU A 256 29.31 -7.64 19.45
C GLU A 256 28.60 -8.05 20.74
N GLY A 257 28.12 -9.29 20.76
CA GLY A 257 27.53 -9.91 21.93
C GLY A 257 28.56 -9.99 23.05
N THR A 258 28.41 -9.12 24.04
CA THR A 258 28.95 -9.37 25.37
C THR A 258 27.85 -10.04 26.18
N GLU A 259 27.97 -11.37 26.31
CA GLU A 259 27.29 -12.15 27.35
C GLU A 259 27.71 -11.61 28.72
N GLU A 260 26.84 -10.84 29.38
CA GLU A 260 26.85 -10.74 30.84
C GLU A 260 25.72 -11.60 31.41
N GLU A 261 26.08 -12.75 31.96
CA GLU A 261 25.23 -13.58 32.81
C GLU A 261 24.81 -12.80 34.08
N PRO A 262 23.52 -12.75 34.43
CA PRO A 262 23.09 -12.23 35.72
C PRO A 262 23.26 -13.28 36.84
N PRO A 263 23.75 -12.90 38.03
CA PRO A 263 23.90 -13.83 39.14
C PRO A 263 22.54 -14.22 39.76
N HIS A 264 22.28 -15.53 39.80
CA HIS A 264 21.17 -16.15 40.51
C HIS A 264 21.14 -15.76 42.00
N LYS A 265 20.12 -14.97 42.40
CA LYS A 265 19.73 -14.81 43.81
C LYS A 265 19.00 -16.06 44.30
N ARG A 266 19.71 -16.83 45.12
CA ARG A 266 19.19 -17.91 45.96
C ARG A 266 18.20 -17.32 46.97
N THR A 267 16.92 -17.67 46.86
CA THR A 267 15.92 -17.38 47.91
C THR A 267 15.64 -18.67 48.66
N GLU A 268 16.19 -18.77 49.86
CA GLU A 268 15.72 -19.70 50.89
C GLU A 268 14.38 -19.19 51.41
N LYS A 269 13.36 -20.06 51.47
CA LYS A 269 12.25 -19.87 52.41
C LYS A 269 11.99 -21.17 53.14
N ALA A 270 12.25 -21.09 54.44
CA ALA A 270 11.93 -22.05 55.48
C ALA A 270 10.41 -22.22 55.63
N GLY A 271 10.01 -23.38 56.16
CA GLY A 271 8.63 -23.78 56.36
C GLY A 271 7.99 -23.31 57.67
N GLU A 272 6.73 -23.71 57.81
CA GLU A 272 5.92 -23.95 59.03
C GLU A 272 4.47 -24.15 58.51
N ALA A 273 3.85 -25.33 58.56
CA ALA A 273 3.36 -26.11 59.70
C ALA A 273 1.97 -25.69 60.22
N SER A 274 1.04 -26.65 60.06
CA SER A 274 -0.14 -26.94 60.91
C SER A 274 -1.37 -26.04 60.88
N GLY A 275 -2.54 -26.67 60.85
CA GLY A 275 -3.83 -26.04 61.09
C GLY A 275 -5.02 -26.86 60.59
N SER A 276 -5.34 -27.95 61.30
CA SER A 276 -6.55 -28.78 61.14
C SER A 276 -7.72 -28.27 62.00
N ASN A 277 -8.95 -28.64 61.58
CA ASN A 277 -10.25 -28.60 62.27
C ASN A 277 -10.94 -27.22 62.27
N VAL A 278 -12.24 -27.07 61.98
CA VAL A 278 -13.43 -27.94 62.16
C VAL A 278 -14.34 -27.85 60.94
#